data_AF-A0A653DGK6-F1
#
_entry.id   AF-A0A653DGK6-F1
#
_cell.length_a   1.000
_cell.length_b   1.000
_cell.length_c   1.000
_cell.angle_alpha   90.00
_cell.angle_beta   90.00
_cell.angle_gamma   90.00
#
_symmetry.space_group_name_H-M   'P 1'
#
loop_
_entity.id
_entity.type
_entity.pdbx_description
1 polymer ?
#
loop_
_entity_poly.entity_id
_entity_poly.type
_entity_poly.pdbx_seq_one_letter_code
_entity_poly.pdbx_strand_id
1 'polypeptide(L)'
;MTRLEEQRQAVSQALEIQDQRISAIETSQKIVEEQLQQVKDQVKEMIREELRELSAGERSLTAAAPAFPDRHSGVVAKPYPYSGKTSWDIYYMQFENIARMNNWSNEEKACVLTSMLRDSAAAILENLCSSDLRDYDKITSALRLRFGDAHLTELLHGQLHNRTQQAKEDLTTFAYEIQSLAKRA
;
A
#
# COMPACT_ATOMS: atom_id res chain seq x y z
N MET A 1 -48.91 48.79 -17.02
CA MET A 1 -47.52 49.21 -16.77
C MET A 1 -46.83 48.39 -15.67
N THR A 2 -47.54 47.88 -14.66
CA THR A 2 -46.98 47.27 -13.44
C THR A 2 -46.16 45.98 -13.60
N ARG A 3 -46.59 45.00 -14.42
CA ARG A 3 -45.93 43.69 -14.52
C ARG A 3 -44.49 43.73 -15.05
N LEU A 4 -44.20 44.68 -15.93
CA LEU A 4 -42.88 44.84 -16.57
C LEU A 4 -41.88 45.49 -15.61
N GLU A 5 -42.37 46.35 -14.73
CA GLU A 5 -41.61 46.96 -13.62
C GLU A 5 -41.28 45.95 -12.53
N GLU A 6 -42.25 45.10 -12.14
CA GLU A 6 -42.03 44.01 -11.20
C GLU A 6 -40.98 43.01 -11.71
N GLN A 7 -41.03 42.64 -12.99
CA GLN A 7 -40.02 41.77 -13.60
C GLN A 7 -38.63 42.44 -13.63
N ARG A 8 -38.55 43.75 -13.93
CA ARG A 8 -37.29 44.49 -13.89
C ARG A 8 -36.70 44.55 -12.48
N GLN A 9 -37.53 44.74 -11.47
CA GLN A 9 -37.10 44.78 -10.07
C GLN A 9 -36.63 43.40 -9.58
N ALA A 10 -37.35 42.32 -9.94
CA ALA A 10 -36.95 40.96 -9.60
C ALA A 10 -35.61 40.56 -10.25
N VAL A 11 -35.37 40.95 -11.50
CA VAL A 11 -34.09 40.73 -12.20
C VAL A 11 -32.96 41.52 -11.53
N SER A 12 -33.22 42.77 -11.13
CA SER A 12 -32.22 43.59 -10.42
C SER A 12 -31.80 42.95 -9.10
N GLN A 13 -32.77 42.45 -8.32
CA GLN A 13 -32.50 41.76 -7.05
C GLN A 13 -31.73 40.44 -7.26
N ALA A 14 -32.09 39.68 -8.30
CA ALA A 14 -31.39 38.44 -8.62
C ALA A 14 -29.92 38.69 -9.02
N LEU A 15 -29.64 39.77 -9.75
CA LEU A 15 -28.29 40.20 -10.10
C LEU A 15 -27.47 40.60 -8.86
N GLU A 16 -28.05 41.37 -7.94
CA GLU A 16 -27.38 41.73 -6.67
C GLU A 16 -27.04 40.50 -5.83
N ILE A 17 -27.96 39.54 -5.74
CA ILE A 17 -27.70 38.26 -5.03
C ILE A 17 -26.60 37.48 -5.72
N GLN A 18 -26.57 37.47 -7.06
CA GLN A 18 -25.54 36.79 -7.82
C GLN A 18 -24.16 37.43 -7.60
N ASP A 19 -24.06 38.76 -7.58
CA ASP A 19 -22.82 39.48 -7.29
C ASP A 19 -22.32 39.17 -5.87
N GLN A 20 -23.20 39.15 -4.86
CA GLN A 20 -22.84 38.76 -3.50
C GLN A 20 -22.30 37.32 -3.43
N ARG A 21 -22.91 36.38 -4.17
CA ARG A 21 -22.45 35.00 -4.25
C ARG A 21 -21.09 34.89 -4.94
N ILE A 22 -20.85 35.67 -6.00
CA ILE A 22 -19.56 35.70 -6.69
C ILE A 22 -18.48 36.21 -5.73
N SER A 23 -18.71 37.31 -5.02
CA SER A 23 -17.75 37.83 -4.03
C SER A 23 -17.48 36.83 -2.89
N ALA A 24 -18.49 36.09 -2.45
CA ALA A 24 -18.32 35.02 -1.44
C ALA A 24 -17.48 33.84 -1.96
N ILE A 25 -17.62 33.50 -3.25
CA ILE A 25 -16.81 32.44 -3.89
C ILE A 25 -15.36 32.90 -4.05
N GLU A 26 -15.13 34.13 -4.50
CA GLU A 26 -13.78 34.69 -4.67
C GLU A 26 -13.02 34.75 -3.35
N THR A 27 -13.68 35.16 -2.26
CA THR A 27 -13.08 35.17 -0.92
C THR A 27 -12.78 33.76 -0.41
N SER A 28 -13.71 32.81 -0.61
CA SER A 28 -13.48 31.41 -0.23
C SER A 28 -12.34 30.78 -1.02
N GLN A 29 -12.24 31.06 -2.33
CA GLN A 29 -11.17 30.58 -3.19
C GLN A 29 -9.81 31.10 -2.72
N LYS A 30 -9.71 32.39 -2.38
CA LYS A 30 -8.48 32.99 -1.86
C LYS A 30 -8.03 32.32 -0.57
N ILE A 31 -8.96 32.01 0.35
CA ILE A 31 -8.66 31.31 1.60
C ILE A 31 -8.12 29.89 1.32
N VAL A 32 -8.75 29.16 0.41
CA VAL A 32 -8.31 27.80 0.04
C VAL A 32 -6.91 27.82 -0.59
N GLU A 33 -6.62 28.78 -1.45
CA GLU A 33 -5.29 28.95 -2.05
C GLU A 33 -4.21 29.24 -0.99
N GLU A 34 -4.51 30.09 -0.01
CA GLU A 34 -3.60 30.39 1.10
C GLU A 34 -3.36 29.16 1.99
N GLN A 35 -4.41 28.40 2.31
CA GLN A 35 -4.29 27.15 3.07
C GLN A 35 -3.47 26.10 2.30
N LEU A 36 -3.67 25.96 0.99
CA LEU A 36 -2.90 25.03 0.17
C LEU A 36 -1.41 25.40 0.15
N GLN A 37 -1.11 26.70 0.04
CA GLN A 37 0.26 27.18 0.07
C GLN A 37 0.92 26.93 1.43
N GLN A 38 0.20 27.15 2.53
CA GLN A 38 0.66 26.83 3.88
C GLN A 38 0.98 25.33 4.05
N VAL A 39 0.08 24.44 3.60
CA VAL A 39 0.30 22.97 3.66
C VAL A 39 1.51 22.57 2.83
N LYS A 40 1.66 23.14 1.63
CA LYS A 40 2.80 22.88 0.74
C LYS A 40 4.12 23.24 1.41
N ASP A 41 4.18 24.35 2.12
CA ASP A 41 5.40 24.77 2.80
C ASP A 41 5.66 23.94 4.07
N GLN A 42 4.62 23.56 4.82
CA GLN A 42 4.75 22.60 5.93
C GLN A 42 5.33 21.26 5.46
N VAL A 43 4.87 20.72 4.33
CA VAL A 43 5.39 19.47 3.77
C VAL A 43 6.86 19.61 3.35
N LYS A 44 7.26 20.74 2.76
CA LYS A 44 8.67 20.99 2.41
C LYS A 44 9.57 21.04 3.63
N GLU A 45 9.14 21.70 4.70
CA GLU A 45 9.90 21.74 5.95
C GLU A 45 10.00 20.36 6.60
N MET A 46 8.90 19.59 6.60
CA MET A 46 8.89 18.22 7.10
C MET A 46 9.88 17.33 6.35
N ILE A 47 9.88 17.39 5.00
CA ILE A 47 10.84 16.66 4.17
C ILE A 47 12.28 17.11 4.46
N ARG A 48 12.52 18.41 4.66
CA ARG A 48 13.85 18.94 4.97
C ARG A 48 14.36 18.44 6.33
N GLU A 49 13.50 18.39 7.34
CA GLU A 49 13.88 17.90 8.67
C GLU A 49 14.14 16.39 8.67
N GLU A 50 13.29 15.60 8.00
CA GLU A 50 13.51 14.16 7.80
C GLU A 50 14.85 13.87 7.08
N LEU A 51 15.17 14.63 6.03
CA LEU A 51 16.48 14.54 5.34
C LEU A 51 17.65 14.89 6.27
N ARG A 52 17.45 15.83 7.20
CA ARG A 52 18.49 16.27 8.15
C ARG A 52 18.74 15.22 9.23
N GLU A 53 17.69 14.59 9.76
CA GLU A 53 17.80 13.49 10.73
C GLU A 53 18.53 12.29 10.13
N LEU A 54 18.22 11.93 8.87
CA LEU A 54 18.95 10.88 8.14
C LEU A 54 20.44 11.22 8.00
N SER A 55 20.78 12.47 7.68
CA SER A 55 22.18 12.91 7.54
C SER A 55 22.94 12.97 8.86
N ALA A 56 22.26 13.22 9.98
CA ALA A 56 22.88 13.25 11.31
C ALA A 56 23.26 11.86 11.81
N GLY A 57 22.53 10.82 11.39
CA GLY A 57 22.87 9.41 11.62
C GLY A 57 24.14 8.93 10.91
N GLU A 58 24.57 9.61 9.84
CA GLU A 58 25.75 9.22 9.04
C GLU A 58 27.09 9.79 9.55
N ARG A 59 27.09 10.69 10.54
CA ARG A 59 28.32 11.35 11.03
C ARG A 59 29.24 10.51 11.92
N SER A 60 28.93 9.23 12.19
CA SER A 60 29.82 8.33 12.94
C SER A 60 30.84 7.55 12.11
N LEU A 61 30.94 7.76 10.79
CA LEU A 61 31.93 7.06 9.96
C LEU A 61 32.87 8.04 9.27
N THR A 62 33.85 8.54 10.04
CA THR A 62 35.05 9.10 9.44
C THR A 62 36.00 7.98 9.01
N ALA A 63 36.42 8.07 7.74
CA ALA A 63 37.68 7.62 7.15
C ALA A 63 37.72 6.32 6.30
N ALA A 64 38.28 6.53 5.09
CA ALA A 64 38.87 5.62 4.11
C ALA A 64 37.97 4.95 3.04
N ALA A 65 38.47 4.99 1.80
CA ALA A 65 37.88 4.45 0.58
C ALA A 65 38.09 2.93 0.42
N PRO A 66 37.43 2.30 -0.56
CA PRO A 66 36.39 1.30 -0.37
C PRO A 66 36.97 -0.10 -0.14
N ALA A 67 36.83 -0.62 1.07
CA ALA A 67 36.69 -2.05 1.24
C ALA A 67 35.18 -2.32 1.22
N PHE A 68 34.71 -3.16 0.31
CA PHE A 68 33.35 -3.69 0.37
C PHE A 68 33.10 -4.09 1.83
N PRO A 69 32.16 -3.44 2.55
CA PRO A 69 31.88 -3.88 3.90
C PRO A 69 31.36 -5.30 3.75
N ASP A 70 32.04 -6.24 4.39
CA ASP A 70 31.53 -7.58 4.55
C ASP A 70 30.18 -7.45 5.27
N ARG A 71 29.09 -7.41 4.48
CA ARG A 71 27.72 -7.15 4.92
C ARG A 71 27.17 -8.30 5.79
N HIS A 72 28.02 -9.24 6.20
CA HIS A 72 27.64 -10.48 6.86
C HIS A 72 27.96 -10.54 8.36
N SER A 73 28.49 -9.48 8.97
CA SER A 73 28.79 -9.49 10.42
C SER A 73 27.65 -8.99 11.34
N GLY A 74 26.52 -8.54 10.80
CA GLY A 74 25.32 -8.22 11.56
C GLY A 74 24.30 -9.36 11.46
N VAL A 75 23.62 -9.71 12.55
CA VAL A 75 22.51 -10.68 12.53
C VAL A 75 21.45 -10.19 11.52
N VAL A 76 21.44 -10.78 10.32
CA VAL A 76 20.48 -10.44 9.26
C VAL A 76 19.14 -11.05 9.63
N ALA A 77 18.13 -10.21 9.85
CA ALA A 77 16.77 -10.69 10.09
C ALA A 77 16.28 -11.42 8.84
N LYS A 78 15.79 -12.66 8.98
CA LYS A 78 15.31 -13.47 7.86
C LYS A 78 13.78 -13.38 7.76
N PRO A 79 13.21 -13.15 6.57
CA PRO A 79 11.77 -13.24 6.37
C PRO A 79 11.24 -14.63 6.68
N TYR A 80 9.93 -14.77 6.77
CA TYR A 80 9.28 -16.07 6.83
C TYR A 80 8.92 -16.57 5.43
N PRO A 81 8.82 -17.89 5.18
CA PRO A 81 8.31 -18.39 3.91
C PRO A 81 6.84 -18.02 3.72
N TYR A 82 6.44 -17.71 2.48
CA TYR A 82 5.06 -17.38 2.12
C TYR A 82 4.44 -18.46 1.23
N SER A 83 3.37 -19.10 1.70
CA SER A 83 2.66 -20.15 0.95
C SER A 83 1.42 -19.65 0.19
N GLY A 84 0.98 -18.40 0.41
CA GLY A 84 -0.28 -17.88 -0.13
C GLY A 84 -1.51 -18.11 0.75
N LYS A 85 -1.34 -18.72 1.94
CA LYS A 85 -2.47 -19.01 2.86
C LYS A 85 -2.80 -17.86 3.82
N THR A 86 -1.83 -17.00 4.11
CA THR A 86 -2.00 -15.82 4.96
C THR A 86 -2.23 -14.59 4.10
N SER A 87 -2.83 -13.54 4.67
CA SER A 87 -3.02 -12.26 3.98
C SER A 87 -1.68 -11.77 3.41
N TRP A 88 -1.70 -11.45 2.11
CA TRP A 88 -0.55 -10.90 1.42
C TRP A 88 -0.10 -9.58 2.04
N ASP A 89 -1.03 -8.70 2.40
CA ASP A 89 -0.71 -7.36 2.92
C ASP A 89 0.03 -7.43 4.26
N ILE A 90 -0.35 -8.38 5.13
CA ILE A 90 0.37 -8.64 6.40
C ILE A 90 1.79 -9.14 6.14
N TYR A 91 1.93 -10.14 5.24
CA TYR A 91 3.23 -10.69 4.91
C TYR A 91 4.16 -9.64 4.28
N TYR A 92 3.62 -8.87 3.33
CA TYR A 92 4.33 -7.80 2.63
C TYR A 92 4.87 -6.75 3.60
N MET A 93 4.05 -6.32 4.56
CA MET A 93 4.46 -5.38 5.60
C MET A 93 5.64 -5.91 6.44
N GLN A 94 5.58 -7.19 6.85
CA GLN A 94 6.65 -7.82 7.61
C GLN A 94 7.94 -7.96 6.79
N PHE A 95 7.82 -8.35 5.53
CA PHE A 95 8.92 -8.46 4.59
C PHE A 95 9.62 -7.11 4.37
N GLU A 96 8.85 -6.05 4.11
CA GLU A 96 9.38 -4.69 3.93
C GLU A 96 10.09 -4.18 5.19
N ASN A 97 9.57 -4.52 6.38
CA ASN A 97 10.24 -4.16 7.62
C ASN A 97 11.62 -4.81 7.76
N ILE A 98 11.71 -6.10 7.45
CA ILE A 98 12.98 -6.85 7.46
C ILE A 98 13.93 -6.32 6.38
N ALA A 99 13.42 -6.04 5.19
CA ALA A 99 14.21 -5.51 4.09
C ALA A 99 14.83 -4.15 4.44
N ARG A 100 14.06 -3.28 5.09
CA ARG A 100 14.56 -1.99 5.59
C ARG A 100 15.59 -2.16 6.70
N MET A 101 15.35 -3.07 7.67
CA MET A 101 16.35 -3.36 8.72
C MET A 101 17.67 -3.87 8.15
N ASN A 102 17.61 -4.62 7.06
CA ASN A 102 18.78 -5.18 6.38
C ASN A 102 19.34 -4.28 5.27
N ASN A 103 18.75 -3.10 5.03
CA ASN A 103 19.12 -2.18 3.94
C ASN A 103 19.18 -2.84 2.55
N TRP A 104 18.21 -3.69 2.23
CA TRP A 104 18.15 -4.36 0.93
C TRP A 104 17.77 -3.39 -0.19
N SER A 105 18.52 -3.48 -1.29
CA SER A 105 18.16 -2.91 -2.59
C SER A 105 16.93 -3.62 -3.19
N ASN A 106 16.28 -3.02 -4.18
CA ASN A 106 15.14 -3.65 -4.85
C ASN A 106 15.51 -4.98 -5.53
N GLU A 107 16.72 -5.13 -6.06
CA GLU A 107 17.17 -6.39 -6.65
C GLU A 107 17.36 -7.48 -5.57
N GLU A 108 17.94 -7.13 -4.42
CA GLU A 108 18.03 -8.04 -3.26
C GLU A 108 16.64 -8.41 -2.73
N LYS A 109 15.72 -7.45 -2.61
CA LYS A 109 14.33 -7.71 -2.23
C LYS A 109 13.65 -8.70 -3.17
N ALA A 110 13.80 -8.51 -4.50
CA ALA A 110 13.24 -9.42 -5.49
C ALA A 110 13.80 -10.84 -5.35
N CYS A 111 15.13 -10.96 -5.23
CA CYS A 111 15.81 -12.25 -5.07
C CYS A 111 15.39 -12.99 -3.78
N VAL A 112 15.33 -12.27 -2.66
CA VAL A 112 14.91 -12.87 -1.39
C VAL A 112 13.42 -13.21 -1.43
N LEU A 113 12.55 -12.31 -1.90
CA LEU A 113 11.11 -12.54 -1.94
C LEU A 113 10.78 -13.80 -2.76
N THR A 114 11.33 -13.91 -3.97
CA THR A 114 11.15 -15.09 -4.84
C THR A 114 11.64 -16.37 -4.15
N SER A 115 12.76 -16.31 -3.45
CA SER A 115 13.32 -17.43 -2.67
C SER A 115 12.47 -17.85 -1.46
N MET A 116 11.59 -16.97 -0.98
CA MET A 116 10.71 -17.23 0.17
C MET A 116 9.31 -17.73 -0.21
N LEU A 117 8.95 -17.70 -1.49
CA LEU A 117 7.68 -18.24 -1.97
C LEU A 117 7.66 -19.77 -1.90
N ARG A 118 6.53 -20.33 -1.45
CA ARG A 118 6.28 -21.78 -1.34
C ARG A 118 4.90 -22.10 -1.90
N ASP A 119 4.68 -23.38 -2.22
CA ASP A 119 3.38 -23.93 -2.61
C ASP A 119 2.66 -23.07 -3.67
N SER A 120 1.40 -22.69 -3.43
CA SER A 120 0.60 -21.88 -4.35
C SER A 120 1.21 -20.52 -4.67
N ALA A 121 1.98 -19.92 -3.74
CA ALA A 121 2.64 -18.65 -4.01
C ALA A 121 3.81 -18.81 -4.98
N ALA A 122 4.56 -19.92 -4.92
CA ALA A 122 5.66 -20.18 -5.85
C ALA A 122 5.16 -20.34 -7.31
N ALA A 123 3.93 -20.82 -7.50
CA ALA A 123 3.33 -21.00 -8.84
C ALA A 123 3.15 -19.68 -9.61
N ILE A 124 3.27 -18.50 -8.98
CA ILE A 124 3.28 -17.24 -9.75
C ILE A 124 4.54 -17.10 -10.60
N LEU A 125 5.64 -17.73 -10.17
CA LEU A 125 6.96 -17.59 -10.81
C LEU A 125 6.97 -18.26 -12.19
N GLU A 126 6.11 -19.25 -12.42
CA GLU A 126 5.93 -19.90 -13.72
C GLU A 126 5.37 -18.96 -14.79
N ASN A 127 4.68 -17.89 -14.38
CA ASN A 127 4.06 -16.92 -15.30
C ASN A 127 4.94 -15.68 -15.54
N LEU A 128 6.14 -15.61 -14.95
CA LEU A 128 7.03 -14.45 -15.02
C LEU A 128 8.28 -14.78 -15.86
N CYS A 129 8.71 -13.83 -16.69
CA CYS A 129 9.97 -13.95 -17.42
C CYS A 129 11.17 -13.65 -16.51
N SER A 130 12.38 -14.08 -16.90
CA SER A 130 13.61 -13.88 -16.11
C SER A 130 13.90 -12.41 -15.78
N SER A 131 13.50 -11.48 -16.65
CA SER A 131 13.59 -10.03 -16.39
C SER A 131 12.62 -9.56 -15.32
N ASP A 132 11.43 -10.16 -15.25
CA ASP A 132 10.38 -9.80 -14.28
C ASP A 132 10.72 -10.35 -12.90
N LEU A 133 11.45 -11.46 -12.81
CA LEU A 133 11.94 -12.02 -11.55
C LEU A 133 13.00 -11.17 -10.84
N ARG A 134 13.58 -10.18 -11.53
CA ARG A 134 14.48 -9.18 -10.93
C ARG A 134 13.77 -7.88 -10.56
N ASP A 135 12.52 -7.74 -11.00
CA ASP A 135 11.72 -6.53 -10.82
C ASP A 135 10.79 -6.72 -9.63
N TYR A 136 11.15 -6.07 -8.51
CA TYR A 136 10.43 -6.17 -7.26
C TYR A 136 8.97 -5.75 -7.38
N ASP A 137 8.69 -4.71 -8.15
CA ASP A 137 7.34 -4.15 -8.30
C ASP A 137 6.45 -5.10 -9.10
N LYS A 138 7.00 -5.79 -10.10
CA LYS A 138 6.27 -6.81 -10.86
C LYS A 138 5.92 -8.03 -10.02
N ILE A 139 6.88 -8.53 -9.23
CA ILE A 139 6.65 -9.69 -8.35
C ILE A 139 5.58 -9.37 -7.31
N THR A 140 5.69 -8.22 -6.64
CA THR A 140 4.73 -7.81 -5.61
C THR A 140 3.35 -7.51 -6.17
N SER A 141 3.26 -6.94 -7.38
CA SER A 141 1.99 -6.73 -8.08
C SER A 141 1.31 -8.06 -8.43
N ALA A 142 2.07 -9.05 -8.92
CA ALA A 142 1.53 -10.38 -9.22
C ALA A 142 1.04 -11.10 -7.95
N LEU A 143 1.80 -10.98 -6.85
CA LEU A 143 1.40 -11.52 -5.54
C LEU A 143 0.12 -10.84 -5.02
N ARG A 144 0.05 -9.52 -5.10
CA ARG A 144 -1.13 -8.76 -4.66
C ARG A 144 -2.37 -9.07 -5.49
N LEU A 145 -2.21 -9.24 -6.80
CA LEU A 145 -3.32 -9.59 -7.68
C LEU A 145 -3.92 -10.95 -7.32
N ARG A 146 -3.09 -11.93 -6.95
CA ARG A 146 -3.52 -13.30 -6.67
C ARG A 146 -3.87 -13.55 -5.20
N PHE A 147 -3.24 -12.85 -4.26
CA PHE A 147 -3.35 -13.13 -2.82
C PHE A 147 -3.71 -11.91 -1.97
N GLY A 148 -3.93 -10.75 -2.59
CA GLY A 148 -4.44 -9.57 -1.91
C GLY A 148 -5.83 -9.83 -1.31
N ASP A 149 -6.17 -9.09 -0.26
CA ASP A 149 -7.33 -9.39 0.59
C ASP A 149 -8.65 -9.58 -0.19
N ALA A 150 -8.92 -8.75 -1.21
CA ALA A 150 -10.16 -8.87 -2.00
C ALA A 150 -10.30 -10.24 -2.71
N HIS A 151 -9.22 -10.73 -3.31
CA HIS A 151 -9.23 -12.03 -4.00
C HIS A 151 -9.14 -13.20 -3.01
N LEU A 152 -8.44 -12.99 -1.89
CA LEU A 152 -8.35 -13.96 -0.81
C LEU A 152 -9.72 -14.20 -0.17
N THR A 153 -10.51 -13.15 0.08
CA THR A 153 -11.88 -13.26 0.59
C THR A 153 -12.78 -14.06 -0.35
N GLU A 154 -12.76 -13.75 -1.66
CA GLU A 154 -13.55 -14.51 -2.65
C GLU A 154 -13.13 -15.99 -2.73
N LEU A 155 -11.83 -16.26 -2.71
CA LEU A 155 -11.29 -17.63 -2.70
C LEU A 155 -11.72 -18.38 -1.45
N LEU A 156 -11.63 -17.76 -0.27
CA LEU A 156 -11.98 -18.38 1.01
C LEU A 156 -13.49 -18.63 1.11
N HIS A 157 -14.32 -17.70 0.62
CA HIS A 157 -15.75 -17.94 0.46
C HIS A 157 -16.05 -19.10 -0.47
N GLY A 158 -15.37 -19.18 -1.63
CA GLY A 158 -15.51 -20.29 -2.56
C GLY A 158 -15.05 -21.62 -1.99
N GLN A 159 -13.95 -21.64 -1.23
CA GLN A 159 -13.46 -22.84 -0.54
C GLN A 159 -14.45 -23.29 0.53
N LEU A 160 -14.98 -22.38 1.35
CA LEU A 160 -15.98 -22.69 2.36
C LEU A 160 -17.28 -23.21 1.73
N HIS A 161 -17.75 -22.57 0.66
CA HIS A 161 -18.97 -22.96 -0.04
C HIS A 161 -18.89 -24.36 -0.65
N ASN A 162 -17.74 -24.70 -1.24
CA ASN A 162 -17.52 -26.00 -1.89
C ASN A 162 -17.02 -27.09 -0.92
N ARG A 163 -16.86 -26.78 0.37
CA ARG A 163 -16.28 -27.71 1.34
C ARG A 163 -17.29 -28.80 1.71
N THR A 164 -16.94 -30.04 1.39
CA THR A 164 -17.71 -31.25 1.72
C THR A 164 -16.82 -32.26 2.45
N GLN A 165 -17.38 -33.03 3.39
CA GLN A 165 -16.64 -34.04 4.15
C GLN A 165 -16.15 -35.14 3.21
N GLN A 166 -14.85 -35.43 3.25
CA GLN A 166 -14.27 -36.48 2.41
C GLN A 166 -14.52 -37.87 2.98
N ALA A 167 -14.56 -38.90 2.14
CA ALA A 167 -14.93 -40.27 2.53
C ALA A 167 -14.04 -40.90 3.63
N LYS A 168 -12.82 -40.37 3.84
CA LYS A 168 -11.85 -40.83 4.85
C LYS A 168 -11.58 -39.78 5.95
N GLU A 169 -12.31 -38.68 5.95
CA GLU A 169 -12.12 -37.58 6.90
C GLU A 169 -13.07 -37.76 8.09
N ASP A 170 -12.52 -37.73 9.31
CA ASP A 170 -13.33 -37.78 10.51
C ASP A 170 -14.08 -36.45 10.75
N LEU A 171 -15.18 -36.53 11.49
CA LEU A 171 -16.09 -35.40 11.69
C LEU A 171 -15.40 -34.22 12.41
N THR A 172 -14.48 -34.50 13.33
CA THR A 172 -13.76 -33.48 14.11
C THR A 172 -12.78 -32.69 13.24
N THR A 173 -12.02 -33.37 12.39
CA THR A 173 -11.13 -32.73 11.40
C THR A 173 -11.93 -31.88 10.42
N PHE A 174 -13.05 -32.41 9.93
CA PHE A 174 -13.94 -31.67 9.03
C PHE A 174 -14.50 -30.40 9.69
N ALA A 175 -15.02 -30.51 10.91
CA ALA A 175 -15.57 -29.37 11.64
C ALA A 175 -14.51 -28.30 11.94
N TYR A 176 -13.29 -28.71 12.28
CA TYR A 176 -12.17 -27.79 12.50
C TYR A 176 -11.84 -26.99 11.22
N GLU A 177 -11.74 -27.68 10.08
CA GLU A 177 -11.43 -27.03 8.79
C GLU A 177 -12.54 -26.06 8.35
N ILE A 178 -13.81 -26.44 8.49
CA ILE A 178 -14.95 -25.54 8.24
C ILE A 178 -14.88 -24.29 9.13
N GLN A 179 -14.62 -24.46 10.43
CA GLN A 179 -14.53 -23.34 11.36
C GLN A 179 -13.33 -22.44 11.04
N SER A 180 -12.19 -23.04 10.66
CA SER A 180 -10.99 -22.31 10.25
C SER A 180 -11.24 -21.46 8.99
N LEU A 181 -11.87 -22.04 7.97
CA LEU A 181 -12.25 -21.34 6.75
C LEU A 181 -13.24 -20.21 7.04
N ALA A 182 -14.28 -20.46 7.84
CA ALA A 182 -15.28 -19.45 8.19
C ALA A 182 -14.73 -18.28 9.00
N LYS A 183 -13.67 -18.48 9.79
CA LYS A 183 -12.99 -17.40 10.53
C LYS A 183 -12.11 -16.53 9.63
N ARG A 184 -11.69 -17.05 8.48
CA ARG A 184 -10.73 -16.42 7.56
C ARG A 184 -11.42 -15.78 6.36
N ALA A 185 -12.61 -16.25 5.99
CA ALA A 185 -13.46 -15.71 4.94
C ALA A 185 -14.07 -14.36 5.33
#